data_AF-A0A9E5U7T8-F1
#
_entry.id   AF-A0A9E5U7T8-F1
#
_cell.length_a   1.000
_cell.length_b   1.000
_cell.length_c   1.000
_cell.angle_alpha   90.00
_cell.angle_beta   90.00
_cell.angle_gamma   90.00
#
_symmetry.space_group_name_H-M   'P 1'
#
loop_
_entity.id
_entity.type
_entity.pdbx_description
1 polymer ?
#
loop_
_entity_poly.entity_id
_entity_poly.type
_entity_poly.pdbx_seq_one_letter_code
_entity_poly.pdbx_strand_id
1 'polypeptide(L)'
;MAMDVADSTPGVWGGTDPLVERLQHWAGDAYWQLLSHHKGHVVRQTHQGLMMEFADARHCIQAAFALNQLADALNARADASKQLQLRAGAHLASYGHGQREPIDRDVQLTSELTALAEPGEFLVTAELRDRLANGLDADFEDLGHWVESFAQPVRLFRAHPKHEAAPERLATANNDLRPALAVIPFQASVPEVKHWILGELIADGVIARLSHSIGLRVIARQSTSALRGSGELAEIERHLGATFILSGSYSIRNNRLVVTAELAEARSHALLWKGQLQHALNDLLQEQSELLHELARTVAQALGKAQVSHALTRPLPSLDSSVLMLAGVSMVHSHSSRAFAHGHNALTTLAHRHPEHALPRAWLAMWHALNVVKGTSGNVARDIKQAREQTLRALQAEPNNAMALAVEGYIQCQLLGSPQHARSYLTSAIEANPSEPMAWLFKSLLSSMWGSSSLAVTEAYVARSLSPVDPLQYFFDLLTCNALLADRKLEQAIECGRLSLRAHKHHIPTLRLLLTAYAESGRIEEGKATMAQIRAEAPELTVSSYLSMGSQESPIRQRTATAMRLLGLPET
;
A
#
# COMPACT_ATOMS: atom_id res chain seq x y z
N MET A 1 -10.05 3.27 26.50
CA MET A 1 -9.72 1.84 26.35
C MET A 1 -9.31 1.31 27.70
N ALA A 2 -9.73 0.11 28.07
CA ALA A 2 -9.19 -0.61 29.21
C ALA A 2 -8.38 -1.80 28.71
N MET A 3 -7.19 -1.97 29.27
CA MET A 3 -6.25 -3.05 28.95
C MET A 3 -5.78 -3.69 30.25
N ASP A 4 -5.69 -5.01 30.28
CA ASP A 4 -5.12 -5.76 31.39
C ASP A 4 -3.95 -6.59 30.86
N VAL A 5 -2.81 -6.52 31.54
CA VAL A 5 -1.58 -7.22 31.17
C VAL A 5 -1.21 -8.14 32.31
N ALA A 6 -1.07 -9.43 32.02
CA ALA A 6 -0.72 -10.44 33.01
C ALA A 6 0.55 -11.20 32.61
N ASP A 7 1.25 -11.73 33.61
CA ASP A 7 2.42 -12.60 33.41
C ASP A 7 2.02 -14.06 33.60
N SER A 8 2.39 -14.90 32.64
CA SER A 8 2.00 -16.31 32.56
C SER A 8 3.04 -17.26 33.17
N THR A 9 4.15 -16.73 33.69
CA THR A 9 5.23 -17.55 34.26
C THR A 9 4.72 -18.28 35.52
N PRO A 10 4.76 -19.62 35.57
CA PRO A 10 4.38 -20.39 36.75
C PRO A 10 5.20 -19.94 37.97
N GLY A 11 4.64 -19.98 39.18
CA GLY A 11 5.18 -19.44 40.42
C GLY A 11 6.53 -20.01 40.91
N VAL A 12 7.57 -19.91 40.10
CA VAL A 12 8.96 -20.30 40.37
C VAL A 12 9.67 -19.22 41.20
N TRP A 13 9.13 -18.00 41.22
CA TRP A 13 9.52 -16.95 42.16
C TRP A 13 8.83 -17.23 43.49
N GLY A 14 9.48 -17.97 44.38
CA GLY A 14 8.95 -18.24 45.72
C GLY A 14 8.74 -16.93 46.50
N GLY A 15 7.52 -16.39 46.48
CA GLY A 15 7.15 -15.17 47.17
C GLY A 15 5.94 -14.48 46.56
N THR A 16 5.22 -13.71 47.38
CA THR A 16 4.01 -12.93 47.06
C THR A 16 4.27 -11.64 46.26
N ASP A 17 5.34 -11.58 45.44
CA ASP A 17 5.75 -10.31 44.81
C ASP A 17 4.90 -9.99 43.56
N PRO A 18 4.14 -8.87 43.56
CA PRO A 18 3.33 -8.44 42.43
C PRO A 18 4.12 -8.24 41.14
N LEU A 19 3.48 -8.43 39.97
CA LEU A 19 4.06 -8.17 38.64
C LEU A 19 4.79 -6.81 38.56
N VAL A 20 4.26 -5.78 39.23
CA VAL A 20 4.84 -4.43 39.28
C VAL A 20 6.20 -4.42 39.94
N GLU A 21 6.40 -5.15 41.04
CA GLU A 21 7.68 -5.20 41.73
C GLU A 21 8.72 -5.93 40.89
N ARG A 22 8.32 -6.98 40.14
CA ARG A 22 9.20 -7.67 39.19
C ARG A 22 9.61 -6.76 38.03
N LEU A 23 8.66 -6.02 37.45
CA LEU A 23 8.92 -5.08 36.38
C LEU A 23 9.75 -3.88 36.86
N GLN A 24 9.51 -3.37 38.07
CA GLN A 24 10.35 -2.32 38.68
C GLN A 24 11.77 -2.84 38.97
N HIS A 25 11.92 -4.09 39.43
CA HIS A 25 13.22 -4.69 39.71
C HIS A 25 14.06 -4.88 38.43
N TRP A 26 13.45 -5.30 37.32
CA TRP A 26 14.15 -5.61 36.06
C TRP A 26 14.26 -4.43 35.09
N ALA A 27 13.22 -3.60 34.97
CA ALA A 27 13.15 -2.49 34.03
C ALA A 27 13.37 -1.11 34.68
N GLY A 28 13.36 -1.02 36.01
CA GLY A 28 13.47 0.25 36.74
C GLY A 28 12.41 1.26 36.31
N ASP A 29 12.81 2.52 36.17
CA ASP A 29 11.91 3.61 35.73
C ASP A 29 11.49 3.49 34.25
N ALA A 30 12.17 2.67 33.45
CA ALA A 30 11.89 2.56 32.01
C ALA A 30 10.46 2.06 31.75
N TYR A 31 9.93 1.22 32.64
CA TYR A 31 8.54 0.77 32.58
C TYR A 31 7.54 1.93 32.74
N TRP A 32 7.73 2.77 33.76
CA TRP A 32 6.85 3.92 34.02
C TRP A 32 7.00 5.00 32.96
N GLN A 33 8.20 5.18 32.41
CA GLN A 33 8.45 6.08 31.29
C GLN A 33 7.76 5.59 30.02
N LEU A 34 7.77 4.29 29.74
CA LEU A 34 7.06 3.69 28.60
C LEU A 34 5.55 3.91 28.70
N LEU A 35 4.96 3.63 29.87
CA LEU A 35 3.53 3.85 30.08
C LEU A 35 3.16 5.34 29.97
N SER A 36 3.97 6.22 30.54
CA SER A 36 3.77 7.68 30.44
C SER A 36 3.92 8.19 29.00
N HIS A 37 4.89 7.64 28.25
CA HIS A 37 5.12 7.98 26.84
C HIS A 37 3.90 7.64 25.98
N HIS A 38 3.28 6.48 26.23
CA HIS A 38 2.05 6.06 25.56
C HIS A 38 0.78 6.55 26.26
N LYS A 39 0.85 7.55 27.16
CA LYS A 39 -0.32 8.16 27.82
C LYS A 39 -1.24 7.15 28.51
N GLY A 40 -0.68 6.06 29.02
CA GLY A 40 -1.38 5.06 29.82
C GLY A 40 -1.43 5.46 31.28
N HIS A 41 -2.58 5.26 31.93
CA HIS A 41 -2.76 5.43 33.35
C HIS A 41 -3.05 4.09 34.01
N VAL A 42 -2.27 3.70 35.01
CA VAL A 42 -2.55 2.49 35.80
C VAL A 42 -3.75 2.76 36.69
N VAL A 43 -4.80 1.98 36.51
CA VAL A 43 -6.06 2.11 37.24
C VAL A 43 -6.12 1.12 38.40
N ARG A 44 -5.58 -0.09 38.20
CA ARG A 44 -5.55 -1.14 39.23
C ARG A 44 -4.34 -2.04 39.06
N GLN A 45 -3.77 -2.46 40.19
CA GLN A 45 -2.68 -3.43 40.26
C GLN A 45 -3.17 -4.69 40.97
N THR A 46 -2.82 -5.85 40.43
CA THR A 46 -3.06 -7.15 41.04
C THR A 46 -1.74 -7.92 41.16
N HIS A 47 -1.77 -9.05 41.84
CA HIS A 47 -0.60 -9.93 42.01
C HIS A 47 -0.11 -10.51 40.68
N GLN A 48 -1.02 -10.71 39.71
CA GLN A 48 -0.71 -11.33 38.42
C GLN A 48 -0.76 -10.37 37.23
N GLY A 49 -1.34 -9.18 37.38
CA GLY A 49 -1.55 -8.28 36.26
C GLY A 49 -1.77 -6.80 36.62
N LEU A 50 -1.70 -5.98 35.58
CA LEU A 50 -1.84 -4.53 35.61
C LEU A 50 -2.96 -4.09 34.68
N MET A 51 -3.99 -3.47 35.27
CA MET A 51 -5.06 -2.85 34.52
C MET A 51 -4.79 -1.37 34.30
N MET A 52 -4.88 -0.97 33.04
CA MET A 52 -4.51 0.35 32.53
C MET A 52 -5.62 0.93 31.68
N GLU A 53 -5.68 2.25 31.68
CA GLU A 53 -6.57 3.04 30.84
C GLU A 53 -5.79 3.88 29.83
N PHE A 54 -6.34 3.97 28.62
CA PHE A 54 -5.86 4.84 27.55
C PHE A 54 -7.01 5.65 26.97
N ALA A 55 -6.81 6.95 26.77
CA ALA A 55 -7.78 7.81 26.10
C ALA A 55 -7.97 7.47 24.61
N ASP A 56 -7.02 6.77 24.02
CA ASP A 56 -6.95 6.51 22.57
C ASP A 56 -6.49 5.07 22.30
N ALA A 57 -7.06 4.44 21.27
CA ALA A 57 -6.81 3.04 20.96
C ALA A 57 -5.38 2.78 20.43
N ARG A 58 -4.79 3.74 19.71
CA ARG A 58 -3.43 3.62 19.17
C ARG A 58 -2.41 3.61 20.30
N HIS A 59 -2.59 4.49 21.28
CA HIS A 59 -1.76 4.51 22.48
C HIS A 59 -1.84 3.18 23.26
N CYS A 60 -3.05 2.60 23.37
CA CYS A 60 -3.27 1.31 24.03
C CYS A 60 -2.48 0.17 23.35
N ILE A 61 -2.60 0.03 22.03
CA ILE A 61 -1.95 -1.07 21.29
C ILE A 61 -0.43 -0.90 21.21
N GLN A 62 0.05 0.34 21.09
CA GLN A 62 1.48 0.63 21.11
C GLN A 62 2.11 0.32 22.47
N ALA A 63 1.42 0.64 23.56
CA ALA A 63 1.87 0.28 24.90
C ALA A 63 1.97 -1.25 25.07
N ALA A 64 0.97 -2.01 24.59
CA ALA A 64 1.00 -3.48 24.65
C ALA A 64 2.22 -4.06 23.92
N PHE A 65 2.48 -3.61 22.69
CA PHE A 65 3.64 -4.09 21.93
C PHE A 65 4.98 -3.67 22.52
N ALA A 66 5.08 -2.44 23.02
CA ALA A 66 6.30 -1.95 23.66
C ALA A 66 6.58 -2.70 24.97
N LEU A 67 5.55 -3.13 25.70
CA LEU A 67 5.69 -4.00 26.87
C LEU A 67 6.21 -5.39 26.51
N ASN A 68 5.70 -6.00 25.43
CA ASN A 68 6.21 -7.29 24.95
C ASN A 68 7.66 -7.18 24.47
N GLN A 69 8.01 -6.13 23.72
CA GLN A 69 9.40 -5.89 23.29
C GLN A 69 10.35 -5.68 24.48
N LEU A 70 9.91 -4.95 25.50
CA LEU A 70 10.67 -4.77 26.73
C LEU A 70 10.87 -6.11 27.45
N ALA A 71 9.82 -6.94 27.55
CA ALA A 71 9.90 -8.26 28.13
C ALA A 71 10.88 -9.16 27.34
N ASP A 72 10.82 -9.16 26.01
CA ASP A 72 11.75 -9.92 25.15
C ASP A 72 13.20 -9.48 25.36
N ALA A 73 13.44 -8.17 25.44
CA ALA A 73 14.77 -7.62 25.68
C ALA A 73 15.33 -8.02 27.07
N LEU A 74 14.47 -8.10 28.08
CA LEU A 74 14.83 -8.57 29.42
C LEU A 74 15.06 -10.09 29.44
N ASN A 75 14.19 -10.84 28.76
CA ASN A 75 14.24 -12.31 28.66
C ASN A 75 15.50 -12.80 27.96
N ALA A 76 16.02 -12.05 26.98
CA ALA A 76 17.26 -12.36 26.29
C ALA A 76 18.48 -12.45 27.25
N ARG A 77 18.38 -11.86 28.45
CA ARG A 77 19.43 -11.84 29.47
C ARG A 77 19.06 -12.66 30.72
N ALA A 78 17.92 -13.35 30.71
CA ALA A 78 17.37 -14.05 31.87
C ALA A 78 17.45 -15.59 31.70
N ASP A 79 17.59 -16.30 32.82
CA ASP A 79 17.40 -17.75 32.85
C ASP A 79 15.97 -18.12 32.42
N ALA A 80 15.78 -19.27 31.78
CA ALA A 80 14.47 -19.72 31.29
C ALA A 80 13.38 -19.76 32.39
N SER A 81 13.75 -20.02 33.64
CA SER A 81 12.84 -20.01 34.80
C SER A 81 12.44 -18.62 35.29
N LYS A 82 13.06 -17.57 34.74
CA LYS A 82 12.90 -16.16 35.12
C LYS A 82 12.39 -15.29 33.98
N GLN A 83 12.07 -15.88 32.83
CA GLN A 83 11.53 -15.15 31.69
C GLN A 83 10.10 -14.67 31.97
N LEU A 84 9.82 -13.44 31.60
CA LEU A 84 8.50 -12.81 31.66
C LEU A 84 7.69 -13.24 30.44
N GLN A 85 6.51 -13.80 30.65
CA GLN A 85 5.64 -14.30 29.59
C GLN A 85 4.35 -13.48 29.60
N LEU A 86 4.46 -12.26 29.09
CA LEU A 86 3.36 -11.30 29.12
C LEU A 86 2.25 -11.70 28.15
N ARG A 87 1.01 -11.56 28.59
CA ARG A 87 -0.20 -11.68 27.77
C ARG A 87 -1.13 -10.53 28.11
N ALA A 88 -1.92 -10.10 27.15
CA ALA A 88 -2.75 -8.92 27.33
C ALA A 88 -4.10 -9.02 26.62
N GLY A 89 -5.08 -8.33 27.18
CA GLY A 89 -6.44 -8.21 26.65
C GLY A 89 -6.91 -6.76 26.74
N ALA A 90 -7.57 -6.24 25.70
CA ALA A 90 -8.08 -4.87 25.70
C ALA A 90 -9.44 -4.70 25.00
N HIS A 91 -10.20 -3.72 25.47
CA HIS A 91 -11.50 -3.38 24.89
C HIS A 91 -11.88 -1.89 25.06
N LEU A 92 -12.95 -1.51 24.35
CA LEU A 92 -13.57 -0.19 24.48
C LEU A 92 -14.45 -0.16 25.74
N ALA A 93 -13.88 0.26 26.86
CA ALA A 93 -14.61 0.48 28.11
C ALA A 93 -15.61 1.65 28.01
N SER A 94 -16.77 1.48 28.63
CA SER A 94 -17.85 2.47 28.67
C SER A 94 -17.63 3.41 29.86
N TYR A 95 -16.68 4.34 29.78
CA TYR A 95 -16.48 5.29 30.87
C TYR A 95 -17.63 6.29 30.97
N GLY A 96 -18.35 6.27 32.11
CA GLY A 96 -19.22 7.37 32.50
C GLY A 96 -18.35 8.62 32.73
N HIS A 97 -18.67 9.71 32.03
CA HIS A 97 -17.98 11.00 32.21
C HIS A 97 -17.78 11.32 33.70
N GLY A 98 -16.53 11.33 34.16
CA GLY A 98 -16.14 11.79 35.50
C GLY A 98 -15.99 10.74 36.60
N GLN A 99 -16.11 9.43 36.33
CA GLN A 99 -15.81 8.39 37.33
C GLN A 99 -14.33 8.02 37.33
N ARG A 100 -13.72 7.91 38.52
CA ARG A 100 -12.31 7.51 38.72
C ARG A 100 -12.09 6.00 38.76
N GLU A 101 -13.16 5.21 38.85
CA GLU A 101 -13.10 3.75 38.93
C GLU A 101 -13.80 3.11 37.73
N PRO A 102 -13.25 2.02 37.16
CA PRO A 102 -13.81 1.33 36.01
C PRO A 102 -15.08 0.56 36.42
N ILE A 103 -16.04 0.46 35.50
CA ILE A 103 -17.28 -0.30 35.71
C ILE A 103 -16.93 -1.79 35.85
N ASP A 104 -17.53 -2.50 36.80
CA ASP A 104 -17.26 -3.92 37.09
C ASP A 104 -17.31 -4.82 35.84
N ARG A 105 -18.21 -4.51 34.90
CA ARG A 105 -18.32 -5.22 33.62
C ARG A 105 -17.08 -5.06 32.74
N ASP A 106 -16.54 -3.85 32.65
CA ASP A 106 -15.35 -3.56 31.83
C ASP A 106 -14.11 -4.18 32.47
N VAL A 107 -14.05 -4.20 33.81
CA VAL A 107 -13.00 -4.91 34.57
C VAL A 107 -13.05 -6.41 34.28
N GLN A 108 -14.25 -7.01 34.39
CA GLN A 108 -14.46 -8.43 34.13
C GLN A 108 -14.09 -8.81 32.70
N LEU A 109 -14.61 -8.08 31.70
CA LEU A 109 -14.35 -8.37 30.29
C LEU A 109 -12.86 -8.25 29.96
N THR A 110 -12.18 -7.22 30.45
CA THR A 110 -10.74 -7.07 30.19
C THR A 110 -9.94 -8.21 30.81
N SER A 111 -10.25 -8.61 32.05
CA SER A 111 -9.53 -9.70 32.73
C SER A 111 -9.77 -11.06 32.04
N GLU A 112 -10.99 -11.32 31.57
CA GLU A 112 -11.30 -12.55 30.83
C GLU A 112 -10.60 -12.57 29.46
N LEU A 113 -10.54 -11.45 28.72
CA LEU A 113 -9.76 -11.35 27.48
C LEU A 113 -8.28 -11.66 27.72
N THR A 114 -7.70 -11.16 28.81
CA THR A 114 -6.31 -11.45 29.18
C THR A 114 -6.11 -12.90 29.59
N ALA A 115 -7.10 -13.53 30.23
CA ALA A 115 -7.05 -14.94 30.57
C ALA A 115 -7.13 -15.86 29.34
N LEU A 116 -7.86 -15.46 28.29
CA LEU A 116 -7.94 -16.17 27.00
C LEU A 116 -6.66 -16.10 26.18
N ALA A 117 -5.87 -15.05 26.33
CA ALA A 117 -4.63 -14.85 25.59
C ALA A 117 -3.56 -15.90 25.97
N GLU A 118 -2.90 -16.47 24.96
CA GLU A 118 -1.68 -17.27 25.19
C GLU A 118 -0.47 -16.35 25.52
N PRO A 119 0.62 -16.88 26.12
CA PRO A 119 1.85 -16.14 26.33
C PRO A 119 2.34 -15.43 25.05
N GLY A 120 2.61 -14.13 25.15
CA GLY A 120 3.01 -13.27 24.03
C GLY A 120 1.86 -12.70 23.21
N GLU A 121 0.62 -13.15 23.43
CA GLU A 121 -0.53 -12.68 22.67
C GLU A 121 -1.17 -11.41 23.24
N PHE A 122 -1.71 -10.62 22.32
CA PHE A 122 -2.56 -9.48 22.64
C PHE A 122 -3.93 -9.64 21.99
N LEU A 123 -4.98 -9.77 22.79
CA LEU A 123 -6.35 -9.91 22.31
C LEU A 123 -7.14 -8.60 22.42
N VAL A 124 -7.90 -8.28 21.39
CA VAL A 124 -8.75 -7.10 21.35
C VAL A 124 -10.16 -7.42 20.86
N THR A 125 -11.12 -6.62 21.29
CA THR A 125 -12.50 -6.69 20.80
C THR A 125 -12.67 -6.00 19.45
N ALA A 126 -13.74 -6.33 18.72
CA ALA A 126 -14.11 -5.66 17.47
C ALA A 126 -14.22 -4.14 17.61
N GLU A 127 -14.81 -3.66 18.71
CA GLU A 127 -15.02 -2.23 18.97
C GLU A 127 -13.71 -1.47 19.15
N LEU A 128 -12.70 -2.10 19.75
CA LEU A 128 -11.36 -1.52 19.85
C LEU A 128 -10.64 -1.61 18.50
N ARG A 129 -10.75 -2.75 17.79
CA ARG A 129 -10.16 -2.93 16.45
C ARG A 129 -10.70 -1.93 15.44
N ASP A 130 -11.99 -1.61 15.49
CA ASP A 130 -12.63 -0.66 14.57
C ASP A 130 -12.18 0.80 14.79
N ARG A 131 -11.47 1.09 15.91
CA ARG A 131 -10.80 2.38 16.16
C ARG A 131 -9.37 2.41 15.62
N LEU A 132 -8.89 1.31 15.07
CA LEU A 132 -7.52 1.12 14.59
C LEU A 132 -7.53 0.78 13.10
N ALA A 133 -6.55 1.32 12.37
CA ALA A 133 -6.34 0.99 10.96
C ALA A 133 -5.47 -0.27 10.85
N ASN A 134 -6.04 -1.36 10.32
CA ASN A 134 -5.31 -2.60 10.05
C ASN A 134 -4.13 -2.34 9.09
N GLY A 135 -2.95 -2.90 9.39
CA GLY A 135 -1.71 -2.70 8.64
C GLY A 135 -1.02 -1.34 8.88
N LEU A 136 -1.66 -0.40 9.57
CA LEU A 136 -1.07 0.89 9.96
C LEU A 136 -0.77 0.94 11.46
N ASP A 137 -1.76 0.59 12.28
CA ASP A 137 -1.66 0.62 13.74
C ASP A 137 -1.23 -0.75 14.30
N ALA A 138 -1.72 -1.84 13.70
CA ALA A 138 -1.35 -3.24 13.99
C ALA A 138 -1.90 -4.17 12.89
N ASP A 139 -1.42 -5.41 12.83
CA ASP A 139 -2.05 -6.48 12.05
C ASP A 139 -3.03 -7.25 12.92
N PHE A 140 -4.25 -7.50 12.43
CA PHE A 140 -5.28 -8.22 13.20
C PHE A 140 -5.65 -9.56 12.57
N GLU A 141 -5.66 -10.59 13.40
CA GLU A 141 -6.17 -11.93 13.07
C GLU A 141 -7.51 -12.13 13.77
N ASP A 142 -8.57 -12.41 13.01
CA ASP A 142 -9.92 -12.62 13.55
C ASP A 142 -10.06 -14.01 14.18
N LEU A 143 -10.43 -14.05 15.45
CA LEU A 143 -10.63 -15.28 16.23
C LEU A 143 -12.10 -15.72 16.31
N GLY A 144 -13.02 -14.95 15.70
CA GLY A 144 -14.44 -15.23 15.71
C GLY A 144 -15.16 -14.71 16.95
N HIS A 145 -16.37 -15.23 17.19
CA HIS A 145 -17.23 -14.81 18.30
C HIS A 145 -17.02 -15.71 19.52
N TRP A 146 -16.81 -15.08 20.66
CA TRP A 146 -16.70 -15.73 21.95
C TRP A 146 -17.96 -15.47 22.78
N VAL A 147 -18.51 -16.52 23.41
CA VAL A 147 -19.88 -16.51 23.98
C VAL A 147 -19.94 -17.07 25.41
N GLU A 148 -18.87 -17.69 25.91
CA GLU A 148 -18.96 -18.54 27.11
C GLU A 148 -19.22 -17.77 28.41
N SER A 149 -18.85 -16.49 28.52
CA SER A 149 -18.99 -15.69 29.75
C SER A 149 -19.95 -14.49 29.68
N PHE A 150 -20.48 -14.14 28.50
CA PHE A 150 -21.32 -12.95 28.31
C PHE A 150 -22.63 -13.25 27.56
N ALA A 151 -23.71 -12.56 27.94
CA ALA A 151 -25.04 -12.74 27.33
C ALA A 151 -25.12 -12.32 25.84
N GLN A 152 -24.11 -11.62 25.31
CA GLN A 152 -23.97 -11.28 23.90
C GLN A 152 -22.61 -11.74 23.37
N PRO A 153 -22.54 -12.30 22.16
CA PRO A 153 -21.29 -12.74 21.55
C PRO A 153 -20.33 -11.57 21.34
N VAL A 154 -19.10 -11.66 21.84
CA VAL A 154 -18.05 -10.67 21.64
C VAL A 154 -17.09 -11.19 20.58
N ARG A 155 -16.87 -10.43 19.49
CA ARG A 155 -15.93 -10.82 18.44
C ARG A 155 -14.51 -10.40 18.79
N LEU A 156 -13.57 -11.35 18.72
CA LEU A 156 -12.20 -11.18 19.18
C LEU A 156 -11.21 -11.16 18.01
N PHE A 157 -10.14 -10.40 18.18
CA PHE A 157 -9.03 -10.32 17.26
C PHE A 157 -7.72 -10.46 18.03
N ARG A 158 -6.78 -11.23 17.49
CA ARG A 158 -5.38 -11.20 17.93
C ARG A 158 -4.66 -10.09 17.20
N ALA A 159 -3.99 -9.24 17.96
CA ALA A 159 -3.23 -8.11 17.46
C ALA A 159 -1.74 -8.45 17.42
N HIS A 160 -1.12 -8.21 16.26
CA HIS A 160 0.30 -8.44 16.01
C HIS A 160 1.01 -7.10 15.75
N PRO A 161 2.26 -6.93 16.23
CA PRO A 161 3.10 -5.82 15.82
C PRO A 161 3.25 -5.85 14.30
N LYS A 162 3.20 -4.69 13.66
CA LYS A 162 3.54 -4.57 12.24
C LYS A 162 4.91 -5.21 12.00
N HIS A 163 5.04 -6.05 10.97
CA HIS A 163 6.36 -6.47 10.52
C HIS A 163 7.14 -5.23 10.07
N GLU A 164 8.27 -4.92 10.72
CA GLU A 164 9.13 -3.79 10.33
C GLU A 164 9.77 -4.05 8.96
N ALA A 165 9.08 -3.58 7.92
CA ALA A 165 9.77 -2.83 6.88
C ALA A 165 9.86 -1.37 7.35
N ALA A 166 11.02 -0.76 7.12
CA ALA A 166 11.44 0.56 7.57
C ALA A 166 10.42 1.71 7.30
N PRO A 167 10.52 2.84 8.04
CA PRO A 167 9.36 3.66 8.39
C PRO A 167 9.13 4.84 7.45
N GLU A 168 7.88 5.07 7.05
CA GLU A 168 7.36 6.38 6.60
C GLU A 168 5.84 6.47 6.81
N ARG A 169 5.15 7.57 7.12
CA ARG A 169 5.40 8.95 7.57
C ARG A 169 4.03 9.50 8.01
N LEU A 170 3.99 10.32 9.07
CA LEU A 170 2.83 11.16 9.40
C LEU A 170 2.84 12.41 8.51
N ALA A 171 1.88 12.53 7.59
CA ALA A 171 1.54 13.81 6.97
C ALA A 171 0.22 14.30 7.58
N THR A 172 0.27 15.45 8.25
CA THR A 172 -0.89 16.15 8.81
C THR A 172 -1.83 16.61 7.69
N ALA A 173 -3.13 16.43 7.91
CA ALA A 173 -4.19 16.83 7.00
C ALA A 173 -4.16 18.34 6.73
N ASN A 174 -3.94 18.73 5.48
CA ASN A 174 -4.17 20.07 4.97
C ASN A 174 -5.14 19.97 3.80
N ASN A 175 -6.32 20.59 3.92
CA ASN A 175 -7.47 20.38 3.02
C ASN A 175 -7.38 21.20 1.71
N ASP A 176 -6.17 21.58 1.29
CA ASP A 176 -5.90 22.31 0.05
C ASP A 176 -5.41 21.31 -1.01
N LEU A 177 -6.25 21.08 -2.03
CA LEU A 177 -6.01 20.11 -3.10
C LEU A 177 -4.99 20.60 -4.14
N ARG A 178 -4.49 21.84 -4.04
CA ARG A 178 -3.46 22.35 -4.94
C ARG A 178 -2.10 21.72 -4.62
N PRO A 179 -1.29 21.36 -5.64
CA PRO A 179 0.06 20.88 -5.41
C PRO A 179 0.86 21.93 -4.64
N ALA A 180 1.66 21.48 -3.67
CA ALA A 180 2.47 22.37 -2.85
C ALA A 180 3.92 22.44 -3.33
N LEU A 181 4.46 23.66 -3.43
CA LEU A 181 5.87 23.90 -3.71
C LEU A 181 6.58 24.35 -2.43
N ALA A 182 7.58 23.58 -2.00
CA ALA A 182 8.55 24.01 -1.01
C ALA A 182 9.74 24.68 -1.72
N VAL A 183 10.10 25.89 -1.32
CA VAL A 183 11.32 26.57 -1.77
C VAL A 183 12.31 26.56 -0.63
N ILE A 184 13.43 25.86 -0.82
CA ILE A 184 14.48 25.75 0.18
C ILE A 184 15.47 26.91 -0.02
N PRO A 185 15.92 27.56 1.08
CA PRO A 185 16.97 28.57 0.99
C PRO A 185 18.21 28.06 0.25
N PHE A 186 18.66 28.82 -0.75
CA PHE A 186 19.78 28.42 -1.60
C PHE A 186 21.08 28.43 -0.80
N GLN A 187 21.99 27.51 -1.11
CA GLN A 187 23.25 27.36 -0.36
C GLN A 187 24.42 28.03 -1.07
N ALA A 188 25.33 28.67 -0.32
CA ALA A 188 26.56 29.18 -0.91
C ALA A 188 27.47 28.01 -1.34
N SER A 189 27.95 28.01 -2.59
CA SER A 189 28.88 26.97 -3.08
C SER A 189 30.25 27.03 -2.41
N VAL A 190 30.61 28.18 -1.81
CA VAL A 190 31.82 28.37 -1.00
C VAL A 190 31.41 29.14 0.26
N PRO A 191 31.72 28.65 1.47
CA PRO A 191 31.28 29.27 2.71
C PRO A 191 32.09 30.53 3.05
N GLU A 192 31.78 31.65 2.43
CA GLU A 192 32.16 32.97 2.95
C GLU A 192 31.02 33.50 3.83
N VAL A 193 31.28 33.57 5.14
CA VAL A 193 30.32 33.94 6.21
C VAL A 193 29.62 35.30 5.98
N LYS A 194 30.09 36.13 5.04
CA LYS A 194 29.55 37.48 4.76
C LYS A 194 28.22 37.51 4.01
N HIS A 195 27.85 36.48 3.25
CA HIS A 195 26.72 36.58 2.30
C HIS A 195 25.66 35.46 2.42
N TRP A 196 25.56 34.81 3.58
CA TRP A 196 24.60 33.70 3.81
C TRP A 196 23.13 34.11 3.57
N ILE A 197 22.82 35.40 3.74
CA ILE A 197 21.47 35.93 3.58
C ILE A 197 20.99 35.97 2.12
N LEU A 198 21.90 35.89 1.14
CA LEU A 198 21.52 35.90 -0.28
C LEU A 198 20.68 34.69 -0.66
N GLY A 199 20.96 33.53 -0.08
CA GLY A 199 20.17 32.32 -0.30
C GLY A 199 18.72 32.45 0.17
N GLU A 200 18.50 33.19 1.26
CA GLU A 200 17.17 33.52 1.78
C GLU A 200 16.47 34.55 0.88
N LEU A 201 17.18 35.58 0.41
CA LEU A 201 16.64 36.59 -0.49
C LEU A 201 16.20 35.99 -1.84
N ILE A 202 16.96 35.03 -2.36
CA ILE A 202 16.57 34.29 -3.57
C ILE A 202 15.29 33.51 -3.33
N ALA A 203 15.21 32.75 -2.23
CA ALA A 203 14.03 31.96 -1.89
C ALA A 203 12.79 32.84 -1.69
N ASP A 204 12.91 33.93 -0.93
CA ASP A 204 11.81 34.89 -0.70
C ASP A 204 11.34 35.54 -1.99
N GLY A 205 12.27 35.96 -2.84
CA GLY A 205 11.97 36.58 -4.12
C GLY A 205 11.19 35.65 -5.05
N VAL A 206 11.56 34.35 -5.07
CA VAL A 206 10.84 33.32 -5.84
C VAL A 206 9.47 33.02 -5.24
N ILE A 207 9.38 32.86 -3.91
CA ILE A 207 8.11 32.63 -3.20
C ILE A 207 7.13 33.77 -3.51
N ALA A 208 7.55 35.02 -3.37
CA ALA A 208 6.69 36.19 -3.59
C ALA A 208 6.12 36.23 -5.02
N ARG A 209 6.93 35.87 -6.02
CA ARG A 209 6.52 35.84 -7.43
C ARG A 209 5.60 34.66 -7.77
N LEU A 210 5.86 33.49 -7.21
CA LEU A 210 5.05 32.28 -7.47
C LEU A 210 3.77 32.20 -6.64
N SER A 211 3.71 32.88 -5.49
CA SER A 211 2.53 32.88 -4.60
C SER A 211 1.27 33.49 -5.24
N HIS A 212 1.44 34.28 -6.30
CA HIS A 212 0.33 34.86 -7.08
C HIS A 212 -0.25 33.90 -8.13
N SER A 213 0.29 32.69 -8.28
CA SER A 213 -0.21 31.69 -9.23
C SER A 213 -1.44 30.97 -8.67
N ILE A 214 -2.55 30.98 -9.41
CA ILE A 214 -3.88 30.50 -8.96
C ILE A 214 -3.91 28.96 -8.76
N GLY A 215 -2.97 28.22 -9.35
CA GLY A 215 -2.95 26.74 -9.36
C GLY A 215 -1.89 26.05 -8.49
N LEU A 216 -1.15 26.78 -7.65
CA LEU A 216 -0.06 26.22 -6.83
C LEU A 216 -0.11 26.78 -5.41
N ARG A 217 0.09 25.93 -4.39
CA ARG A 217 0.27 26.38 -3.01
C ARG A 217 1.76 26.53 -2.72
N VAL A 218 2.25 27.73 -2.48
CA VAL A 218 3.66 27.94 -2.12
C VAL A 218 3.81 27.91 -0.60
N ILE A 219 4.71 27.09 -0.08
CA ILE A 219 4.99 26.98 1.37
C ILE A 219 5.82 28.18 1.81
N ALA A 220 5.41 28.83 2.90
CA ALA A 220 6.07 30.02 3.42
C ALA A 220 7.50 29.77 3.88
N ARG A 221 8.38 30.76 3.70
CA ARG A 221 9.82 30.71 4.03
C ARG A 221 10.10 30.21 5.46
N GLN A 222 9.32 30.64 6.44
CA GLN A 222 9.53 30.29 7.85
C GLN A 222 9.43 28.78 8.12
N SER A 223 8.72 28.04 7.27
CA SER A 223 8.58 26.59 7.38
C SER A 223 9.72 25.83 6.70
N THR A 224 10.44 26.45 5.75
CA THR A 224 11.55 25.82 5.02
C THR A 224 12.94 26.21 5.54
N SER A 225 13.03 27.24 6.40
CA SER A 225 14.32 27.76 6.90
C SER A 225 15.10 26.79 7.80
N ALA A 226 14.41 25.88 8.49
CA ALA A 226 15.02 24.85 9.34
C ALA A 226 15.67 23.70 8.53
N LEU A 227 15.37 23.62 7.23
CA LEU A 227 15.83 22.56 6.31
C LEU A 227 17.04 23.02 5.48
N ARG A 228 17.74 24.06 5.95
CA ARG A 228 18.97 24.56 5.34
C ARG A 228 20.09 23.54 5.57
N GLY A 229 20.69 23.01 4.51
CA GLY A 229 21.80 22.07 4.61
C GLY A 229 21.38 20.61 4.82
N SER A 230 20.08 20.31 5.00
CA SER A 230 19.59 18.94 5.01
C SER A 230 19.63 18.41 3.57
N GLY A 231 20.62 17.57 3.25
CA GLY A 231 20.74 16.90 1.95
C GLY A 231 19.64 15.83 1.72
N GLU A 232 18.74 15.64 2.68
CA GLU A 232 17.72 14.61 2.64
C GLU A 232 16.36 15.19 2.21
N LEU A 233 16.10 15.13 0.90
CA LEU A 233 14.81 15.44 0.29
C LEU A 233 13.62 14.71 0.98
N ALA A 234 13.91 13.56 1.60
CA ALA A 234 12.99 12.78 2.40
C ALA A 234 12.46 13.52 3.66
N GLU A 235 13.32 14.24 4.39
CA GLU A 235 12.87 15.00 5.57
C GLU A 235 11.97 16.19 5.19
N ILE A 236 12.22 16.77 4.02
CA ILE A 236 11.49 17.93 3.49
C ILE A 236 10.06 17.54 3.13
N GLU A 237 9.88 16.42 2.42
CA GLU A 237 8.56 15.88 2.11
C GLU A 237 7.80 15.52 3.38
N ARG A 238 8.46 14.87 4.34
CA ARG A 238 7.86 14.41 5.61
C ARG A 238 7.25 15.53 6.46
N HIS A 239 7.91 16.67 6.56
CA HIS A 239 7.49 17.74 7.47
C HIS A 239 6.58 18.78 6.83
N LEU A 240 6.62 18.94 5.50
CA LEU A 240 5.97 20.06 4.82
C LEU A 240 4.79 19.67 3.92
N GLY A 241 4.62 18.38 3.62
CA GLY A 241 3.59 17.91 2.69
C GLY A 241 3.72 18.56 1.31
N ALA A 242 4.97 18.77 0.87
CA ALA A 242 5.28 19.37 -0.42
C ALA A 242 5.10 18.35 -1.55
N THR A 243 4.50 18.76 -2.66
CA THR A 243 4.44 17.96 -3.90
C THR A 243 5.72 18.13 -4.71
N PHE A 244 6.26 19.36 -4.71
CA PHE A 244 7.48 19.74 -5.43
C PHE A 244 8.44 20.46 -4.49
N ILE A 245 9.74 20.27 -4.73
CA ILE A 245 10.82 20.91 -3.97
C ILE A 245 11.72 21.66 -4.95
N LEU A 246 11.92 22.96 -4.71
CA LEU A 246 12.91 23.80 -5.37
C LEU A 246 14.09 24.00 -4.43
N SER A 247 15.26 23.52 -4.83
CA SER A 247 16.53 23.64 -4.12
C SER A 247 17.62 24.20 -5.04
N GLY A 248 18.76 24.57 -4.47
CA GLY A 248 19.87 25.06 -5.28
C GLY A 248 21.03 25.64 -4.49
N SER A 249 22.03 26.11 -5.24
CA SER A 249 23.20 26.79 -4.71
C SER A 249 23.50 28.09 -5.46
N TYR A 250 24.29 28.96 -4.83
CA TYR A 250 24.76 30.19 -5.44
C TYR A 250 26.25 30.42 -5.18
N SER A 251 26.90 31.15 -6.08
CA SER A 251 28.27 31.64 -5.89
C SER A 251 28.42 33.05 -6.43
N ILE A 252 29.38 33.80 -5.88
CA ILE A 252 29.70 35.15 -6.35
C ILE A 252 31.04 35.11 -7.05
N ARG A 253 31.10 35.64 -8.28
CA ARG A 253 32.35 35.81 -9.04
C ARG A 253 32.33 37.18 -9.71
N ASN A 254 33.34 38.02 -9.46
CA ASN A 254 33.49 39.33 -10.12
C ASN A 254 32.20 40.18 -10.09
N ASN A 255 31.58 40.32 -8.91
CA ASN A 255 30.31 41.04 -8.72
C ASN A 255 29.10 40.47 -9.50
N ARG A 256 29.17 39.20 -9.93
CA ARG A 256 28.06 38.46 -10.52
C ARG A 256 27.63 37.31 -9.63
N LEU A 257 26.33 37.17 -9.48
CA LEU A 257 25.69 36.07 -8.77
C LEU A 257 25.38 34.96 -9.78
N VAL A 258 25.92 33.78 -9.53
CA VAL A 258 25.65 32.56 -10.30
C VAL A 258 24.77 31.67 -9.44
N VAL A 259 23.54 31.39 -9.89
CA VAL A 259 22.56 30.56 -9.19
C VAL A 259 22.33 29.27 -9.97
N THR A 260 22.50 28.13 -9.32
CA THR A 260 22.13 26.82 -9.84
C THR A 260 20.90 26.35 -9.09
N ALA A 261 19.80 26.11 -9.80
CA ALA A 261 18.53 25.70 -9.23
C ALA A 261 18.11 24.34 -9.79
N GLU A 262 17.42 23.56 -8.98
CA GLU A 262 16.83 22.28 -9.36
C GLU A 262 15.43 22.13 -8.76
N LEU A 263 14.54 21.59 -9.56
CA LEU A 263 13.16 21.30 -9.21
C LEU A 263 12.96 19.79 -9.25
N ALA A 264 12.52 19.21 -8.14
CA ALA A 264 12.26 17.78 -8.02
C ALA A 264 10.83 17.50 -7.54
N GLU A 265 10.30 16.34 -7.92
CA GLU A 265 9.10 15.78 -7.30
C GLU A 265 9.46 15.19 -5.93
N ALA A 266 8.68 15.55 -4.90
CA ALA A 266 9.02 15.22 -3.52
C ALA A 266 8.98 13.72 -3.23
N ARG A 267 7.96 13.01 -3.75
CA ARG A 267 7.70 11.59 -3.48
C ARG A 267 8.62 10.64 -4.24
N SER A 268 8.92 10.93 -5.51
CA SER A 268 9.73 10.06 -6.37
C SER A 268 11.20 10.47 -6.42
N HIS A 269 11.52 11.66 -5.89
CA HIS A 269 12.81 12.33 -6.05
C HIS A 269 13.22 12.54 -7.51
N ALA A 270 12.28 12.44 -8.47
CA ALA A 270 12.56 12.65 -9.87
C ALA A 270 12.94 14.11 -10.14
N LEU A 271 14.10 14.33 -10.76
CA LEU A 271 14.55 15.64 -11.19
C LEU A 271 13.71 16.11 -12.40
N LEU A 272 12.86 17.11 -12.18
CA LEU A 272 11.96 17.65 -13.20
C LEU A 272 12.65 18.71 -14.05
N TRP A 273 13.53 19.49 -13.44
CA TRP A 273 14.29 20.53 -14.11
C TRP A 273 15.54 20.90 -13.33
N LYS A 274 16.60 21.28 -14.05
CA LYS A 274 17.81 21.89 -13.49
C LYS A 274 18.27 22.99 -14.41
N GLY A 275 18.68 24.12 -13.84
CA GLY A 275 19.15 25.27 -14.60
C GLY A 275 20.17 26.10 -13.85
N GLN A 276 20.88 26.92 -14.60
CA GLN A 276 21.87 27.85 -14.08
C GLN A 276 21.63 29.24 -14.65
N LEU A 277 21.63 30.24 -13.78
CA LEU A 277 21.37 31.64 -14.09
C LEU A 277 22.54 32.51 -13.61
N GLN A 278 22.84 33.59 -14.33
CA GLN A 278 23.94 34.48 -13.97
C GLN A 278 23.59 35.95 -14.18
N HIS A 279 23.49 36.70 -13.09
CA HIS A 279 23.13 38.12 -13.09
C HIS A 279 24.11 38.97 -12.29
N ALA A 280 24.00 40.30 -12.36
CA ALA A 280 24.78 41.18 -11.49
C ALA A 280 24.30 41.05 -10.04
N LEU A 281 25.21 41.12 -9.05
CA LEU A 281 24.81 40.96 -7.64
C LEU A 281 23.76 42.00 -7.20
N ASN A 282 23.87 43.23 -7.71
CA ASN A 282 22.93 44.31 -7.41
C ASN A 282 21.53 44.11 -8.00
N ASP A 283 21.35 43.22 -9.00
CA ASP A 283 20.04 42.91 -9.57
C ASP A 283 19.10 42.29 -8.53
N LEU A 284 19.62 41.41 -7.66
CA LEU A 284 18.84 40.73 -6.63
C LEU A 284 18.17 41.72 -5.65
N LEU A 285 18.75 42.91 -5.49
CA LEU A 285 18.26 43.95 -4.58
C LEU A 285 17.27 44.93 -5.25
N GLN A 286 17.06 44.83 -6.56
CA GLN A 286 16.12 45.67 -7.29
C GLN A 286 14.68 45.15 -7.13
N GLU A 287 13.70 46.06 -7.06
CA GLU A 287 12.27 45.70 -7.06
C GLU A 287 11.88 44.90 -8.32
N GLN A 288 12.54 45.17 -9.45
CA GLN A 288 12.35 44.49 -10.73
C GLN A 288 13.52 43.55 -11.07
N SER A 289 14.07 42.82 -10.08
CA SER A 289 15.14 41.84 -10.32
C SER A 289 14.82 40.90 -11.50
N GLU A 290 15.66 40.93 -12.52
CA GLU A 290 15.58 40.05 -13.69
C GLU A 290 15.89 38.60 -13.30
N LEU A 291 16.84 38.39 -12.38
CA LEU A 291 17.19 37.05 -11.87
C LEU A 291 15.97 36.35 -11.25
N LEU A 292 15.27 37.04 -10.34
CA LEU A 292 14.11 36.47 -9.66
C LEU A 292 12.94 36.24 -10.63
N HIS A 293 12.78 37.13 -11.61
CA HIS A 293 11.75 36.98 -12.65
C HIS A 293 12.02 35.77 -13.55
N GLU A 294 13.26 35.64 -14.04
CA GLU A 294 13.67 34.53 -14.90
C GLU A 294 13.60 33.18 -14.17
N LEU A 295 14.06 33.13 -12.92
CA LEU A 295 14.00 31.92 -12.09
C LEU A 295 12.55 31.50 -11.82
N ALA A 296 11.69 32.43 -11.39
CA ALA A 296 10.27 32.12 -11.15
C ALA A 296 9.57 31.66 -12.44
N ARG A 297 9.86 32.29 -13.59
CA ARG A 297 9.28 31.94 -14.88
C ARG A 297 9.68 30.54 -15.33
N THR A 298 10.96 30.18 -15.23
CA THR A 298 11.44 28.85 -15.66
C THR A 298 10.92 27.74 -14.75
N VAL A 299 10.87 27.99 -13.43
CA VAL A 299 10.25 27.08 -12.45
C VAL A 299 8.76 26.89 -12.72
N ALA A 300 8.01 27.96 -12.98
CA ALA A 300 6.58 27.87 -13.30
C ALA A 300 6.32 27.07 -14.59
N GLN A 301 7.18 27.22 -15.61
CA GLN A 301 7.08 26.44 -16.85
C GLN A 301 7.37 24.95 -16.62
N ALA A 302 8.37 24.61 -15.80
CA ALA A 302 8.68 23.23 -15.43
C ALA A 302 7.55 22.59 -14.61
N LEU A 303 7.00 23.33 -13.64
CA LEU A 303 5.83 22.91 -12.86
C LEU A 303 4.60 22.71 -13.75
N GLY A 304 4.35 23.59 -14.73
CA GLY A 304 3.24 23.40 -15.66
C GLY A 304 3.34 22.11 -16.46
N LYS A 305 4.53 21.75 -16.94
CA LYS A 305 4.76 20.47 -17.64
C LYS A 305 4.57 19.26 -16.71
N ALA A 306 5.09 19.35 -15.49
CA ALA A 306 4.94 18.29 -14.48
C ALA A 306 3.48 18.12 -14.04
N GLN A 307 2.73 19.22 -13.91
CA GLN A 307 1.30 19.21 -13.62
C GLN A 307 0.47 18.66 -14.78
N VAL A 308 0.86 18.85 -16.04
CA VAL A 308 0.20 18.18 -17.18
C VAL A 308 0.39 16.67 -17.10
N SER A 309 1.60 16.20 -16.76
CA SER A 309 1.85 14.77 -16.52
C SER A 309 1.08 14.24 -15.30
N HIS A 310 0.95 15.02 -14.22
CA HIS A 310 0.12 14.69 -13.05
C HIS A 310 -1.39 14.82 -13.33
N ALA A 311 -1.78 15.64 -14.30
CA ALA A 311 -3.15 15.81 -14.77
C ALA A 311 -3.58 14.72 -15.78
N LEU A 312 -2.66 13.86 -16.24
CA LEU A 312 -2.99 12.65 -17.01
C LEU A 312 -3.64 11.56 -16.13
N THR A 313 -3.63 11.72 -14.81
CA THR A 313 -4.53 11.05 -13.86
C THR A 313 -5.54 12.06 -13.32
N ARG A 314 -6.49 12.49 -14.15
CA ARG A 314 -7.58 13.37 -13.68
C ARG A 314 -8.35 12.68 -12.54
N PRO A 315 -8.34 13.22 -11.31
CA PRO A 315 -9.20 12.71 -10.25
C PRO A 315 -10.66 12.84 -10.70
N LEU A 316 -11.51 11.90 -10.30
CA LEU A 316 -12.94 12.03 -10.58
C LEU A 316 -13.48 13.29 -9.88
N PRO A 317 -14.39 14.06 -10.51
CA PRO A 317 -14.71 15.42 -10.08
C PRO A 317 -15.48 15.52 -8.73
N SER A 318 -15.76 14.40 -8.06
CA SER A 318 -16.41 14.39 -6.74
C SER A 318 -15.86 13.27 -5.84
N LEU A 319 -15.84 13.50 -4.52
CA LEU A 319 -15.44 12.51 -3.52
C LEU A 319 -16.25 11.22 -3.64
N ASP A 320 -17.57 11.31 -3.83
CA ASP A 320 -18.45 10.16 -4.02
C ASP A 320 -18.03 9.31 -5.23
N SER A 321 -17.61 9.96 -6.33
CA SER A 321 -17.14 9.25 -7.51
C SER A 321 -15.79 8.59 -7.28
N SER A 322 -14.89 9.23 -6.53
CA SER A 322 -13.60 8.67 -6.14
C SER A 322 -13.74 7.48 -5.18
N VAL A 323 -14.61 7.58 -4.17
CA VAL A 323 -14.94 6.46 -3.26
C VAL A 323 -15.56 5.30 -4.04
N LEU A 324 -16.53 5.60 -4.91
CA LEU A 324 -17.16 4.59 -5.76
C LEU A 324 -16.16 3.93 -6.72
N MET A 325 -15.15 4.68 -7.18
CA MET A 325 -14.08 4.15 -8.03
C MET A 325 -13.21 3.17 -7.26
N LEU A 326 -12.70 3.56 -6.09
CA LEU A 326 -11.88 2.69 -5.25
C LEU A 326 -12.65 1.41 -4.86
N ALA A 327 -13.92 1.56 -4.48
CA ALA A 327 -14.80 0.44 -4.20
C ALA A 327 -15.02 -0.44 -5.44
N GLY A 328 -15.26 0.17 -6.61
CA GLY A 328 -15.42 -0.52 -7.89
C GLY A 328 -14.21 -1.36 -8.26
N VAL A 329 -13.01 -0.78 -8.19
CA VAL A 329 -11.74 -1.47 -8.45
C VAL A 329 -11.54 -2.65 -7.51
N SER A 330 -11.75 -2.45 -6.20
CA SER A 330 -11.66 -3.55 -5.23
C SER A 330 -12.66 -4.67 -5.55
N MET A 331 -13.89 -4.32 -5.95
CA MET A 331 -14.94 -5.27 -6.29
C MET A 331 -14.67 -6.07 -7.57
N VAL A 332 -13.95 -5.52 -8.56
CA VAL A 332 -13.52 -6.26 -9.78
C VAL A 332 -12.68 -7.49 -9.43
N HIS A 333 -11.93 -7.41 -8.34
CA HIS A 333 -11.07 -8.47 -7.87
C HIS A 333 -11.74 -9.41 -6.85
N SER A 334 -12.98 -9.12 -6.46
CA SER A 334 -13.72 -9.93 -5.48
C SER A 334 -14.12 -11.32 -6.01
N HIS A 335 -14.18 -12.28 -5.07
CA HIS A 335 -14.70 -13.63 -5.26
C HIS A 335 -16.21 -13.73 -5.03
N SER A 336 -16.80 -12.79 -4.29
CA SER A 336 -18.24 -12.76 -4.12
C SER A 336 -18.86 -12.40 -5.46
N SER A 337 -19.65 -13.32 -6.06
CA SER A 337 -20.36 -13.04 -7.31
C SER A 337 -21.22 -11.78 -7.22
N ARG A 338 -21.78 -11.52 -6.02
CA ARG A 338 -22.53 -10.30 -5.72
C ARG A 338 -21.63 -9.06 -5.72
N ALA A 339 -20.50 -9.08 -5.01
CA ALA A 339 -19.58 -7.95 -4.99
C ALA A 339 -18.97 -7.69 -6.38
N PHE A 340 -18.59 -8.75 -7.09
CA PHE A 340 -18.11 -8.66 -8.47
C PHE A 340 -19.16 -8.02 -9.39
N ALA A 341 -20.43 -8.42 -9.31
CA ALA A 341 -21.51 -7.78 -10.06
C ALA A 341 -21.74 -6.31 -9.65
N HIS A 342 -21.59 -5.97 -8.37
CA HIS A 342 -21.65 -4.59 -7.91
C HIS A 342 -20.50 -3.73 -8.44
N GLY A 343 -19.30 -4.31 -8.59
CA GLY A 343 -18.17 -3.66 -9.25
C GLY A 343 -18.50 -3.23 -10.68
N HIS A 344 -19.13 -4.11 -11.48
CA HIS A 344 -19.63 -3.77 -12.81
C HIS A 344 -20.62 -2.60 -12.77
N ASN A 345 -21.59 -2.63 -11.86
CA ASN A 345 -22.60 -1.58 -11.74
C ASN A 345 -22.00 -0.22 -11.34
N ALA A 346 -21.06 -0.23 -10.38
CA ALA A 346 -20.33 0.95 -9.95
C ALA A 346 -19.53 1.58 -11.10
N LEU A 347 -18.74 0.76 -11.80
CA LEU A 347 -17.91 1.21 -12.93
C LEU A 347 -18.75 1.66 -14.13
N THR A 348 -19.85 0.96 -14.43
CA THR A 348 -20.81 1.39 -15.46
C THR A 348 -21.40 2.76 -15.11
N THR A 349 -21.80 2.95 -13.85
CA THR A 349 -22.34 4.22 -13.37
C THR A 349 -21.32 5.34 -13.49
N LEU A 350 -20.07 5.09 -13.11
CA LEU A 350 -18.97 6.05 -13.25
C LEU A 350 -18.66 6.38 -14.71
N ALA A 351 -18.63 5.38 -15.58
CA ALA A 351 -18.41 5.57 -17.01
C ALA A 351 -19.54 6.36 -17.70
N HIS A 352 -20.77 6.30 -17.18
CA HIS A 352 -21.88 7.14 -17.63
C HIS A 352 -21.82 8.56 -17.06
N ARG A 353 -21.43 8.71 -15.79
CA ARG A 353 -21.33 10.03 -15.13
C ARG A 353 -20.17 10.87 -15.67
N HIS A 354 -19.07 10.22 -16.00
CA HIS A 354 -17.81 10.84 -16.38
C HIS A 354 -17.31 10.26 -17.72
N PRO A 355 -18.04 10.49 -18.83
CA PRO A 355 -17.73 9.90 -20.13
C PRO A 355 -16.35 10.30 -20.68
N GLU A 356 -15.83 11.44 -20.24
CA GLU A 356 -14.52 11.99 -20.59
C GLU A 356 -13.34 11.41 -19.79
N HIS A 357 -13.60 10.62 -18.74
CA HIS A 357 -12.55 9.95 -17.97
C HIS A 357 -12.35 8.51 -18.45
N ALA A 358 -11.13 8.15 -18.82
CA ALA A 358 -10.85 6.82 -19.35
C ALA A 358 -10.85 5.72 -18.27
N LEU A 359 -10.47 6.08 -17.03
CA LEU A 359 -10.19 5.10 -15.98
C LEU A 359 -11.39 4.21 -15.60
N PRO A 360 -12.63 4.72 -15.41
CA PRO A 360 -13.80 3.85 -15.15
C PRO A 360 -14.05 2.84 -16.27
N ARG A 361 -13.87 3.25 -17.53
CA ARG A 361 -14.03 2.38 -18.70
C ARG A 361 -12.92 1.34 -18.81
N ALA A 362 -11.67 1.70 -18.50
CA ALA A 362 -10.55 0.76 -18.45
C ALA A 362 -10.81 -0.34 -17.40
N TRP A 363 -11.29 0.02 -16.22
CA TRP A 363 -11.65 -0.95 -15.19
C TRP A 363 -12.91 -1.76 -15.52
N LEU A 364 -13.89 -1.17 -16.19
CA LEU A 364 -15.05 -1.91 -16.71
C LEU A 364 -14.64 -2.93 -17.78
N ALA A 365 -13.68 -2.57 -18.63
CA ALA A 365 -13.09 -3.51 -19.58
C ALA A 365 -12.38 -4.67 -18.87
N MET A 366 -11.60 -4.36 -17.83
CA MET A 366 -10.94 -5.36 -16.99
C MET A 366 -11.97 -6.28 -16.32
N TRP A 367 -13.10 -5.76 -15.85
CA TRP A 367 -14.18 -6.58 -15.30
C TRP A 367 -14.67 -7.64 -16.29
N HIS A 368 -14.99 -7.24 -17.52
CA HIS A 368 -15.44 -8.18 -18.57
C HIS A 368 -14.35 -9.21 -18.89
N ALA A 369 -13.10 -8.78 -18.95
CA ALA A 369 -11.98 -9.68 -19.21
C ALA A 369 -11.81 -10.72 -18.09
N LEU A 370 -11.89 -10.30 -16.82
CA LEU A 370 -11.83 -11.21 -15.68
C LEU A 370 -13.05 -12.13 -15.60
N ASN A 371 -14.24 -11.68 -16.00
CA ASN A 371 -15.44 -12.53 -16.04
C ASN A 371 -15.25 -13.74 -16.99
N VAL A 372 -14.55 -13.54 -18.11
CA VAL A 372 -14.18 -14.61 -19.04
C VAL A 372 -13.12 -15.53 -18.42
N VAL A 373 -12.02 -14.97 -17.89
CA VAL A 373 -10.88 -15.75 -17.36
C VAL A 373 -11.27 -16.57 -16.11
N LYS A 374 -12.15 -16.04 -15.26
CA LYS A 374 -12.71 -16.75 -14.11
C LYS A 374 -13.60 -17.92 -14.54
N GLY A 375 -14.10 -17.92 -15.78
CA GLY A 375 -15.03 -18.94 -16.28
C GLY A 375 -16.48 -18.71 -15.85
N THR A 376 -16.83 -17.50 -15.41
CA THR A 376 -18.18 -17.14 -14.94
C THR A 376 -19.03 -16.47 -16.02
N SER A 377 -18.47 -16.24 -17.21
CA SER A 377 -19.17 -15.64 -18.33
C SER A 377 -20.21 -16.59 -18.93
N GLY A 378 -21.48 -16.16 -18.97
CA GLY A 378 -22.54 -16.86 -19.71
C GLY A 378 -22.47 -16.66 -21.23
N ASN A 379 -21.67 -15.70 -21.72
CA ASN A 379 -21.44 -15.49 -23.14
C ASN A 379 -20.07 -14.83 -23.38
N VAL A 380 -19.05 -15.67 -23.58
CA VAL A 380 -17.65 -15.26 -23.74
C VAL A 380 -17.48 -14.27 -24.89
N ALA A 381 -18.11 -14.51 -26.04
CA ALA A 381 -17.99 -13.63 -27.20
C ALA A 381 -18.54 -12.22 -26.92
N ARG A 382 -19.65 -12.12 -26.18
CA ARG A 382 -20.22 -10.84 -25.75
C ARG A 382 -19.29 -10.11 -24.79
N ASP A 383 -18.76 -10.78 -23.79
CA ASP A 383 -17.88 -10.15 -22.80
C ASP A 383 -16.56 -9.67 -23.42
N ILE A 384 -15.96 -10.45 -24.33
CA ILE A 384 -14.77 -10.02 -25.09
C ILE A 384 -15.09 -8.75 -25.90
N LYS A 385 -16.24 -8.72 -26.58
CA LYS A 385 -16.69 -7.55 -27.34
C LYS A 385 -16.89 -6.34 -26.42
N GLN A 386 -17.54 -6.51 -25.27
CA GLN A 386 -17.74 -5.43 -24.30
C GLN A 386 -16.41 -4.92 -23.74
N ALA A 387 -15.48 -5.81 -23.37
CA ALA A 387 -14.17 -5.43 -22.87
C ALA A 387 -13.48 -4.44 -23.84
N ARG A 388 -13.42 -4.82 -25.12
CA ARG A 388 -12.81 -3.99 -26.17
C ARG A 388 -13.54 -2.69 -26.45
N GLU A 389 -14.87 -2.72 -26.48
CA GLU A 389 -15.66 -1.49 -26.66
C GLU A 389 -15.38 -0.47 -25.55
N GLN A 390 -15.20 -0.92 -24.31
CA GLN A 390 -14.89 -0.02 -23.20
C GLN A 390 -13.46 0.54 -23.26
N THR A 391 -12.45 -0.29 -23.54
CA THR A 391 -11.06 0.21 -23.73
C THR A 391 -10.95 1.16 -24.91
N LEU A 392 -11.58 0.87 -26.05
CA LEU A 392 -11.56 1.77 -27.20
C LEU A 392 -12.23 3.11 -26.89
N ARG A 393 -13.35 3.13 -26.16
CA ARG A 393 -13.97 4.38 -25.70
C ARG A 393 -13.13 5.12 -24.68
N ALA A 394 -12.45 4.42 -23.78
CA ALA A 394 -11.46 5.01 -22.87
C ALA A 394 -10.34 5.73 -23.65
N LEU A 395 -9.78 5.08 -24.67
CA LEU A 395 -8.71 5.64 -25.50
C LEU A 395 -9.21 6.75 -26.43
N GLN A 396 -10.50 6.77 -26.80
CA GLN A 396 -11.09 7.92 -27.48
C GLN A 396 -11.15 9.16 -26.56
N ALA A 397 -11.43 8.96 -25.27
CA ALA A 397 -11.46 10.04 -24.30
C ALA A 397 -10.05 10.52 -23.89
N GLU A 398 -9.14 9.58 -23.62
CA GLU A 398 -7.75 9.85 -23.24
C GLU A 398 -6.80 8.91 -24.02
N PRO A 399 -6.29 9.32 -25.20
CA PRO A 399 -5.51 8.46 -26.10
C PRO A 399 -4.25 7.84 -25.50
N ASN A 400 -3.63 8.53 -24.55
CA ASN A 400 -2.39 8.10 -23.90
C ASN A 400 -2.63 7.60 -22.46
N ASN A 401 -3.85 7.22 -22.09
CA ASN A 401 -4.12 6.68 -20.77
C ASN A 401 -3.44 5.31 -20.60
N ALA A 402 -2.39 5.25 -19.77
CA ALA A 402 -1.54 4.07 -19.63
C ALA A 402 -2.32 2.83 -19.16
N MET A 403 -3.27 2.99 -18.23
CA MET A 403 -4.11 1.89 -17.77
C MET A 403 -5.03 1.36 -18.89
N ALA A 404 -5.67 2.24 -19.66
CA ALA A 404 -6.51 1.82 -20.79
C ALA A 404 -5.70 1.08 -21.87
N LEU A 405 -4.49 1.57 -22.19
CA LEU A 405 -3.56 0.91 -23.10
C LEU A 405 -3.13 -0.47 -22.56
N ALA A 406 -2.79 -0.55 -21.26
CA ALA A 406 -2.40 -1.79 -20.60
C ALA A 406 -3.52 -2.83 -20.64
N VAL A 407 -4.76 -2.44 -20.33
CA VAL A 407 -5.94 -3.32 -20.36
C VAL A 407 -6.25 -3.80 -21.78
N GLU A 408 -6.15 -2.95 -22.81
CA GLU A 408 -6.32 -3.42 -24.19
C GLU A 408 -5.22 -4.42 -24.56
N GLY A 409 -3.98 -4.16 -24.17
CA GLY A 409 -2.87 -5.09 -24.31
C GLY A 409 -3.14 -6.45 -23.66
N TYR A 410 -3.69 -6.45 -22.44
CA TYR A 410 -4.14 -7.67 -21.75
C TYR A 410 -5.23 -8.40 -22.51
N ILE A 411 -6.24 -7.72 -23.03
CA ILE A 411 -7.34 -8.33 -23.80
C ILE A 411 -6.81 -8.98 -25.09
N GLN A 412 -5.94 -8.26 -25.83
CA GLN A 412 -5.30 -8.77 -27.04
C GLN A 412 -4.47 -10.03 -26.75
N CYS A 413 -3.77 -10.04 -25.61
CA CYS A 413 -2.96 -11.16 -25.14
C CYS A 413 -3.82 -12.35 -24.69
N GLN A 414 -4.64 -12.17 -23.66
CA GLN A 414 -5.33 -13.27 -22.97
C GLN A 414 -6.54 -13.82 -23.71
N LEU A 415 -7.34 -12.94 -24.32
CA LEU A 415 -8.64 -13.30 -24.85
C LEU A 415 -8.61 -13.52 -26.36
N LEU A 416 -7.86 -12.68 -27.08
CA LEU A 416 -7.82 -12.72 -28.56
C LEU A 416 -6.63 -13.49 -29.13
N GLY A 417 -5.57 -13.73 -28.36
CA GLY A 417 -4.38 -14.39 -28.87
C GLY A 417 -3.67 -13.61 -29.99
N SER A 418 -3.64 -12.28 -29.89
CA SER A 418 -3.05 -11.37 -30.88
C SER A 418 -1.76 -10.75 -30.33
N PRO A 419 -0.62 -11.48 -30.30
CA PRO A 419 0.58 -11.05 -29.59
C PRO A 419 1.22 -9.78 -30.16
N GLN A 420 1.10 -9.53 -31.47
CA GLN A 420 1.62 -8.30 -32.09
C GLN A 420 0.85 -7.06 -31.60
N HIS A 421 -0.49 -7.12 -31.58
CA HIS A 421 -1.31 -6.04 -31.03
C HIS A 421 -1.07 -5.86 -29.54
N ALA A 422 -1.03 -6.96 -28.77
CA ALA A 422 -0.72 -6.92 -27.35
C ALA A 422 0.61 -6.21 -27.08
N ARG A 423 1.67 -6.57 -27.82
CA ARG A 423 2.99 -5.93 -27.71
C ARG A 423 2.92 -4.43 -27.98
N SER A 424 2.23 -4.04 -29.05
CA SER A 424 2.09 -2.62 -29.41
C SER A 424 1.44 -1.82 -28.28
N TYR A 425 0.29 -2.28 -27.77
CA TYR A 425 -0.43 -1.58 -26.71
C TYR A 425 0.35 -1.54 -25.40
N LEU A 426 1.01 -2.63 -25.02
CA LEU A 426 1.78 -2.69 -23.77
C LEU A 426 3.06 -1.84 -23.83
N THR A 427 3.73 -1.79 -24.98
CA THR A 427 4.84 -0.86 -25.19
C THR A 427 4.35 0.58 -25.07
N SER A 428 3.27 0.96 -25.75
CA SER A 428 2.71 2.31 -25.66
C SER A 428 2.23 2.66 -24.25
N ALA A 429 1.71 1.69 -23.49
CA ALA A 429 1.33 1.90 -22.09
C ALA A 429 2.54 2.29 -21.22
N ILE A 430 3.66 1.58 -21.37
CA ILE A 430 4.91 1.84 -20.64
C ILE A 430 5.55 3.15 -21.10
N GLU A 431 5.50 3.47 -22.40
CA GLU A 431 5.97 4.76 -22.91
C GLU A 431 5.13 5.93 -22.38
N ALA A 432 3.81 5.75 -22.24
CA ALA A 432 2.92 6.75 -21.69
C ALA A 432 3.12 6.96 -20.18
N ASN A 433 3.33 5.87 -19.42
CA ASN A 433 3.66 5.93 -18.00
C ASN A 433 4.57 4.74 -17.61
N PRO A 434 5.89 4.96 -17.48
CA PRO A 434 6.83 3.92 -17.06
C PRO A 434 6.57 3.39 -15.65
N SER A 435 5.84 4.15 -14.82
CA SER A 435 5.48 3.80 -13.45
C SER A 435 4.09 3.16 -13.34
N GLU A 436 3.42 2.81 -14.45
CA GLU A 436 2.16 2.06 -14.42
C GLU A 436 2.43 0.57 -14.16
N PRO A 437 2.17 0.04 -12.95
CA PRO A 437 2.51 -1.34 -12.61
C PRO A 437 1.74 -2.36 -13.45
N MET A 438 0.49 -2.08 -13.84
CA MET A 438 -0.32 -3.01 -14.63
C MET A 438 0.23 -3.21 -16.04
N ALA A 439 0.86 -2.19 -16.62
CA ALA A 439 1.48 -2.28 -17.94
C ALA A 439 2.64 -3.30 -17.94
N TRP A 440 3.51 -3.24 -16.94
CA TRP A 440 4.60 -4.21 -16.75
C TRP A 440 4.07 -5.61 -16.42
N LEU A 441 3.04 -5.69 -15.59
CA LEU A 441 2.43 -6.96 -15.20
C LEU A 441 1.76 -7.67 -16.37
N PHE A 442 1.11 -6.95 -17.29
CA PHE A 442 0.53 -7.54 -18.49
C PHE A 442 1.57 -7.82 -19.58
N LYS A 443 2.69 -7.08 -19.59
CA LYS A 443 3.84 -7.39 -20.43
C LYS A 443 4.51 -8.71 -20.02
N SER A 444 4.65 -8.98 -18.72
CA SER A 444 5.18 -10.27 -18.26
C SER A 444 4.32 -11.44 -18.73
N LEU A 445 2.99 -11.25 -18.78
CA LEU A 445 2.05 -12.24 -19.28
C LEU A 445 2.22 -12.50 -20.79
N LEU A 446 2.37 -11.44 -21.59
CA LEU A 446 2.71 -11.54 -23.01
C LEU A 446 4.03 -12.28 -23.21
N SER A 447 5.06 -11.91 -22.45
CA SER A 447 6.38 -12.56 -22.50
C SER A 447 6.32 -14.03 -22.10
N SER A 448 5.48 -14.39 -21.12
CA SER A 448 5.27 -15.78 -20.69
C SER A 448 4.64 -16.66 -21.75
N MET A 449 3.79 -16.08 -22.60
CA MET A 449 3.01 -16.82 -23.61
C MET A 449 3.66 -16.81 -25.00
N TRP A 450 4.24 -15.69 -25.42
CA TRP A 450 4.74 -15.47 -26.79
C TRP A 450 6.09 -14.75 -26.85
N GLY A 451 6.81 -14.65 -25.73
CA GLY A 451 8.11 -14.01 -25.65
C GLY A 451 9.15 -14.87 -24.96
N SER A 452 10.06 -14.22 -24.24
CA SER A 452 11.09 -14.88 -23.45
C SER A 452 10.60 -15.08 -22.01
N SER A 453 10.63 -16.33 -21.53
CA SER A 453 10.23 -16.66 -20.16
C SER A 453 11.08 -15.96 -19.11
N SER A 454 12.38 -15.75 -19.37
CA SER A 454 13.25 -15.03 -18.45
C SER A 454 12.92 -13.54 -18.38
N LEU A 455 12.57 -12.92 -19.51
CA LEU A 455 12.07 -11.54 -19.53
C LEU A 455 10.75 -11.42 -18.77
N ALA A 456 9.86 -12.40 -18.89
CA ALA A 456 8.60 -12.40 -18.15
C ALA A 456 8.84 -12.29 -16.63
N VAL A 457 9.80 -13.04 -16.09
CA VAL A 457 10.14 -12.99 -14.67
C VAL A 457 10.64 -11.59 -14.28
N THR A 458 11.54 -11.01 -15.08
CA THR A 458 12.04 -9.64 -14.85
C THR A 458 10.91 -8.61 -14.87
N GLU A 459 10.03 -8.67 -15.86
CA GLU A 459 8.90 -7.75 -16.02
C GLU A 459 7.90 -7.86 -14.86
N ALA A 460 7.64 -9.08 -14.37
CA ALA A 460 6.79 -9.31 -13.21
C ALA A 460 7.40 -8.72 -11.92
N TYR A 461 8.72 -8.84 -11.73
CA TYR A 461 9.40 -8.23 -10.59
C TYR A 461 9.46 -6.70 -10.67
N VAL A 462 9.64 -6.13 -11.87
CA VAL A 462 9.51 -4.68 -12.07
C VAL A 462 8.12 -4.21 -11.64
N ALA A 463 7.06 -4.87 -12.09
CA ALA A 463 5.70 -4.54 -11.68
C ALA A 463 5.52 -4.56 -10.15
N ARG A 464 6.05 -5.58 -9.47
CA ARG A 464 6.03 -5.67 -7.99
C ARG A 464 6.82 -4.57 -7.30
N SER A 465 7.94 -4.14 -7.86
CA SER A 465 8.73 -3.03 -7.30
C SER A 465 8.03 -1.68 -7.43
N LEU A 466 7.17 -1.51 -8.44
CA LEU A 466 6.39 -0.29 -8.66
C LEU A 466 5.16 -0.20 -7.76
N SER A 467 4.66 -1.33 -7.25
CA SER A 467 3.54 -1.38 -6.30
C SER A 467 3.80 -2.41 -5.19
N PRO A 468 4.72 -2.13 -4.24
CA PRO A 468 5.13 -3.09 -3.22
C PRO A 468 4.07 -3.36 -2.14
N VAL A 469 3.09 -2.45 -1.99
CA VAL A 469 1.98 -2.55 -1.03
C VAL A 469 0.67 -2.30 -1.77
N ASP A 470 0.39 -3.13 -2.77
CA ASP A 470 -0.82 -3.02 -3.58
C ASP A 470 -2.00 -3.72 -2.88
N PRO A 471 -3.19 -3.10 -2.77
CA PRO A 471 -4.41 -3.80 -2.32
C PRO A 471 -4.75 -5.04 -3.17
N LEU A 472 -4.23 -5.12 -4.40
CA LEU A 472 -4.36 -6.23 -5.33
C LEU A 472 -3.08 -7.10 -5.38
N GLN A 473 -2.27 -7.12 -4.32
CA GLN A 473 -1.01 -7.88 -4.26
C GLN A 473 -1.15 -9.34 -4.74
N TYR A 474 -2.28 -9.99 -4.41
CA TYR A 474 -2.56 -11.36 -4.84
C TYR A 474 -2.49 -11.55 -6.37
N PHE A 475 -2.86 -10.51 -7.14
CA PHE A 475 -2.90 -10.52 -8.59
C PHE A 475 -1.48 -10.38 -9.17
N PHE A 476 -0.63 -9.58 -8.53
CA PHE A 476 0.80 -9.52 -8.82
C PHE A 476 1.48 -10.86 -8.54
N ASP A 477 1.14 -11.49 -7.42
CA ASP A 477 1.67 -12.81 -7.05
C ASP A 477 1.19 -13.89 -8.04
N LEU A 478 -0.06 -13.80 -8.52
CA LEU A 478 -0.58 -14.68 -9.58
C LEU A 478 0.25 -14.57 -10.86
N LEU A 479 0.45 -13.35 -11.37
CA LEU A 479 1.13 -13.17 -12.66
C LEU A 479 2.65 -13.39 -12.53
N THR A 480 3.21 -13.19 -11.34
CA THR A 480 4.58 -13.62 -11.03
C THR A 480 4.70 -15.14 -11.00
N CYS A 481 3.73 -15.84 -10.39
CA CYS A 481 3.62 -17.30 -10.44
C CYS A 481 3.56 -17.79 -11.90
N ASN A 482 2.79 -17.12 -12.76
CA ASN A 482 2.71 -17.44 -14.19
C ASN A 482 4.07 -17.32 -14.89
N ALA A 483 4.78 -16.20 -14.68
CA ALA A 483 6.08 -15.96 -15.28
C ALA A 483 7.14 -16.98 -14.81
N LEU A 484 7.18 -17.28 -13.51
CA LEU A 484 8.09 -18.28 -12.94
C LEU A 484 7.79 -19.69 -13.46
N LEU A 485 6.50 -20.04 -13.60
CA LEU A 485 6.08 -21.30 -14.18
C LEU A 485 6.46 -21.39 -15.67
N ALA A 486 6.31 -20.30 -16.43
CA ALA A 486 6.75 -20.21 -17.82
C ALA A 486 8.27 -20.47 -17.93
N ASP A 487 9.06 -19.90 -16.99
CA ASP A 487 10.52 -20.04 -16.91
C ASP A 487 11.00 -21.33 -16.21
N ARG A 488 10.09 -22.29 -15.93
CA ARG A 488 10.36 -23.58 -15.27
C ARG A 488 10.99 -23.47 -13.87
N LYS A 489 10.84 -22.32 -13.20
CA LYS A 489 11.23 -22.12 -11.79
C LYS A 489 10.10 -22.60 -10.87
N LEU A 490 9.86 -23.91 -10.85
CA LEU A 490 8.66 -24.52 -10.29
C LEU A 490 8.47 -24.24 -8.79
N GLU A 491 9.52 -24.36 -7.98
CA GLU A 491 9.48 -24.11 -6.53
C GLU A 491 9.08 -22.67 -6.21
N GLN A 492 9.68 -21.70 -6.91
CA GLN A 492 9.37 -20.28 -6.75
C GLN A 492 7.96 -19.96 -7.26
N ALA A 493 7.52 -20.61 -8.33
CA ALA A 493 6.16 -20.49 -8.83
C ALA A 493 5.14 -21.01 -7.79
N ILE A 494 5.43 -22.14 -7.13
CA ILE A 494 4.59 -22.69 -6.05
C ILE A 494 4.51 -21.71 -4.87
N GLU A 495 5.64 -21.12 -4.47
CA GLU A 495 5.68 -20.14 -3.40
C GLU A 495 4.83 -18.91 -3.72
N CYS A 496 5.02 -18.30 -4.90
CA CYS A 496 4.22 -17.15 -5.35
C CYS A 496 2.72 -17.50 -5.47
N GLY A 497 2.40 -18.69 -5.98
CA GLY A 497 1.01 -19.15 -6.06
C GLY A 497 0.36 -19.29 -4.67
N ARG A 498 1.10 -19.78 -3.68
CA ARG A 498 0.62 -19.84 -2.29
C ARG A 498 0.44 -18.46 -1.67
N LEU A 499 1.34 -17.50 -1.95
CA LEU A 499 1.18 -16.11 -1.53
C LEU A 499 -0.10 -15.50 -2.09
N SER A 500 -0.35 -15.68 -3.39
CA SER A 500 -1.59 -15.25 -4.06
C SER A 500 -2.85 -15.82 -3.40
N LEU A 501 -2.81 -17.08 -2.94
CA LEU A 501 -3.95 -17.70 -2.23
C LEU A 501 -4.11 -17.27 -0.76
N ARG A 502 -3.14 -16.59 -0.14
CA ARG A 502 -3.28 -16.15 1.28
C ARG A 502 -4.45 -15.18 1.44
N ALA A 503 -4.56 -14.21 0.54
CA ALA A 503 -5.68 -13.28 0.49
C ALA A 503 -6.97 -13.92 -0.08
N HIS A 504 -6.81 -14.87 -1.01
CA HIS A 504 -7.92 -15.44 -1.76
C HIS A 504 -7.78 -16.95 -1.99
N LYS A 505 -8.12 -17.73 -0.95
CA LYS A 505 -7.95 -19.20 -0.95
C LYS A 505 -8.63 -19.92 -2.11
N HIS A 506 -9.73 -19.36 -2.64
CA HIS A 506 -10.56 -19.98 -3.69
C HIS A 506 -10.33 -19.38 -5.08
N HIS A 507 -9.17 -18.74 -5.32
CA HIS A 507 -8.90 -18.12 -6.62
C HIS A 507 -8.52 -19.14 -7.70
N ILE A 508 -9.53 -19.52 -8.49
CA ILE A 508 -9.43 -20.54 -9.54
C ILE A 508 -8.24 -20.31 -10.49
N PRO A 509 -7.99 -19.10 -11.06
CA PRO A 509 -6.78 -18.86 -11.85
C PRO A 509 -5.47 -19.22 -11.15
N THR A 510 -5.30 -18.86 -9.86
CA THR A 510 -4.11 -19.23 -9.09
C THR A 510 -4.04 -20.74 -8.85
N LEU A 511 -5.17 -21.38 -8.53
CA LEU A 511 -5.24 -22.83 -8.35
C LEU A 511 -4.84 -23.57 -9.63
N ARG A 512 -5.23 -23.08 -10.82
CA ARG A 512 -4.82 -23.67 -12.10
C ARG A 512 -3.30 -23.61 -12.33
N LEU A 513 -2.65 -22.51 -11.95
CA LEU A 513 -1.19 -22.41 -12.05
C LEU A 513 -0.48 -23.30 -11.03
N LEU A 514 -0.97 -23.36 -9.78
CA LEU A 514 -0.44 -24.27 -8.76
C LEU A 514 -0.61 -25.73 -9.16
N LEU A 515 -1.78 -26.10 -9.69
CA LEU A 515 -2.04 -27.44 -10.23
C LEU A 515 -0.98 -27.82 -11.28
N THR A 516 -0.70 -26.89 -12.19
CA THR A 516 0.31 -27.08 -13.24
C THR A 516 1.71 -27.22 -12.66
N ALA A 517 2.08 -26.35 -11.72
CA ALA A 517 3.37 -26.40 -11.06
C ALA A 517 3.57 -27.71 -10.27
N TYR A 518 2.55 -28.18 -9.54
CA TYR A 518 2.60 -29.44 -8.81
C TYR A 518 2.70 -30.66 -9.73
N ALA A 519 1.92 -30.69 -10.81
CA ALA A 519 1.99 -31.75 -11.79
C ALA A 519 3.38 -31.84 -12.43
N GLU A 520 3.96 -30.70 -12.81
CA GLU A 520 5.28 -30.65 -13.46
C GLU A 520 6.45 -30.88 -12.49
N SER A 521 6.28 -30.57 -11.20
CA SER A 521 7.29 -30.87 -10.18
C SER A 521 7.16 -32.29 -9.61
N GLY A 522 6.25 -33.12 -10.14
CA GLY A 522 5.99 -34.49 -9.67
C GLY A 522 5.30 -34.58 -8.30
N ARG A 523 4.76 -33.48 -7.78
CA ARG A 523 4.05 -33.40 -6.49
C ARG A 523 2.58 -33.77 -6.66
N ILE A 524 2.34 -35.03 -7.01
CA ILE A 524 1.04 -35.51 -7.48
C ILE A 524 -0.05 -35.41 -6.41
N GLU A 525 0.27 -35.63 -5.14
CA GLU A 525 -0.71 -35.57 -4.05
C GLU A 525 -1.20 -34.13 -3.80
N GLU A 526 -0.28 -33.15 -3.78
CA GLU A 526 -0.66 -31.73 -3.73
C GLU A 526 -1.44 -31.30 -4.98
N GLY A 527 -1.09 -31.85 -6.14
CA GLY A 527 -1.84 -31.68 -7.39
C GLY A 527 -3.28 -32.19 -7.28
N LYS A 528 -3.49 -33.40 -6.75
CA LYS A 528 -4.83 -33.97 -6.52
C LYS A 528 -5.65 -33.15 -5.53
N ALA A 529 -5.03 -32.69 -4.44
CA ALA A 529 -5.70 -31.82 -3.46
C ALA A 529 -6.14 -30.50 -4.11
N THR A 530 -5.27 -29.89 -4.92
CA THR A 530 -5.57 -28.67 -5.69
C THR A 530 -6.68 -28.93 -6.70
N MET A 531 -6.68 -30.07 -7.39
CA MET A 531 -7.74 -30.46 -8.32
C MET A 531 -9.09 -30.62 -7.60
N ALA A 532 -9.12 -31.27 -6.44
CA ALA A 532 -10.34 -31.41 -5.65
C ALA A 532 -10.93 -30.04 -5.28
N GLN A 533 -10.08 -29.08 -4.92
CA GLN A 533 -10.50 -27.71 -4.67
C GLN A 533 -11.05 -27.03 -5.94
N ILE A 534 -10.37 -27.17 -7.10
CA ILE A 534 -10.88 -26.63 -8.37
C ILE A 534 -12.26 -27.19 -8.70
N ARG A 535 -12.49 -28.49 -8.49
CA ARG A 535 -13.81 -29.12 -8.76
C ARG A 535 -14.89 -28.66 -7.80
N ALA A 536 -14.55 -28.33 -6.55
CA ALA A 536 -15.49 -27.75 -5.60
C ALA A 536 -15.93 -26.33 -6.01
N GLU A 537 -14.99 -25.52 -6.50
CA GLU A 537 -15.25 -24.13 -6.91
C GLU A 537 -15.89 -24.03 -8.30
N ALA A 538 -15.56 -24.95 -9.22
CA ALA A 538 -16.09 -24.98 -10.58
C ALA A 538 -16.45 -26.41 -11.00
N PRO A 539 -17.63 -26.92 -10.58
CA PRO A 539 -18.07 -28.28 -10.87
C PRO A 539 -18.23 -28.58 -12.36
N GLU A 540 -18.60 -27.57 -13.14
CA GLU A 540 -18.82 -27.64 -14.60
C GLU A 540 -17.52 -27.46 -15.41
N LEU A 541 -16.36 -27.36 -14.75
CA LEU A 541 -15.08 -27.17 -15.43
C LEU A 541 -14.65 -28.47 -16.11
N THR A 542 -14.34 -28.37 -17.41
CA THR A 542 -13.80 -29.45 -18.24
C THR A 542 -12.56 -28.94 -18.95
N VAL A 543 -11.73 -29.83 -19.48
CA VAL A 543 -10.53 -29.41 -20.21
C VAL A 543 -10.90 -28.60 -21.45
N SER A 544 -11.96 -29.01 -22.16
CA SER A 544 -12.49 -28.27 -23.32
C SER A 544 -13.03 -26.90 -22.92
N SER A 545 -13.79 -26.81 -21.82
CA SER A 545 -14.31 -25.50 -21.37
C SER A 545 -13.20 -24.59 -20.89
N TYR A 546 -12.13 -25.10 -20.27
CA TYR A 546 -10.94 -24.31 -19.92
C TYR A 546 -10.21 -23.78 -21.16
N LEU A 547 -9.99 -24.62 -22.17
CA LEU A 547 -9.30 -24.21 -23.39
C LEU A 547 -10.08 -23.16 -24.19
N SER A 548 -11.41 -23.09 -24.05
CA SER A 548 -12.24 -22.09 -24.74
C SER A 548 -12.26 -20.71 -24.07
N MET A 549 -11.80 -20.57 -22.81
CA MET A 549 -11.78 -19.27 -22.08
C MET A 549 -10.67 -18.30 -22.55
N GLY A 550 -9.96 -18.58 -23.65
CA GLY A 550 -8.90 -17.72 -24.17
C GLY A 550 -8.09 -18.39 -25.27
N SER A 551 -6.92 -17.86 -25.60
CA SER A 551 -6.13 -18.37 -26.73
C SER A 551 -5.64 -19.80 -26.51
N GLN A 552 -6.06 -20.71 -27.38
CA GLN A 552 -5.61 -22.11 -27.41
C GLN A 552 -4.14 -22.25 -27.80
N GLU A 553 -3.56 -21.24 -28.46
CA GLU A 553 -2.14 -21.25 -28.86
C GLU A 553 -1.20 -20.96 -27.69
N SER A 554 -1.74 -20.61 -26.52
CA SER A 554 -0.97 -20.31 -25.32
C SER A 554 -0.23 -21.55 -24.78
N PRO A 555 1.12 -21.54 -24.74
CA PRO A 555 1.89 -22.68 -24.22
C PRO A 555 1.57 -22.99 -22.76
N ILE A 556 1.38 -21.97 -21.93
CA ILE A 556 1.05 -22.16 -20.50
C ILE A 556 -0.35 -22.75 -20.32
N ARG A 557 -1.31 -22.37 -21.17
CA ARG A 557 -2.66 -22.91 -21.14
C ARG A 557 -2.66 -24.39 -21.56
N GLN A 558 -1.90 -24.74 -22.59
CA GLN A 558 -1.72 -26.13 -23.00
C GLN A 558 -1.07 -26.99 -21.90
N ARG A 559 -0.03 -26.47 -21.24
CA ARG A 559 0.58 -27.13 -20.07
C ARG A 559 -0.42 -27.35 -18.94
N THR A 560 -1.25 -26.35 -18.65
CA THR A 560 -2.31 -26.45 -17.64
C THR A 560 -3.35 -27.50 -18.03
N ALA A 561 -3.77 -27.56 -19.29
CA ALA A 561 -4.70 -28.57 -19.78
C ALA A 561 -4.12 -29.99 -19.65
N THR A 562 -2.83 -30.17 -19.95
CA THR A 562 -2.12 -31.44 -19.73
C THR A 562 -2.10 -31.83 -18.25
N ALA A 563 -1.82 -30.89 -17.35
CA ALA A 563 -1.88 -31.13 -15.91
C ALA A 563 -3.29 -31.50 -15.43
N MET A 564 -4.32 -30.84 -15.97
CA MET A 564 -5.72 -31.17 -15.67
C MET A 564 -6.09 -32.59 -16.10
N ARG A 565 -5.69 -33.00 -17.31
CA ARG A 565 -5.90 -34.38 -17.80
C ARG A 565 -5.19 -35.41 -16.92
N LEU A 566 -3.93 -35.14 -16.57
CA LEU A 566 -3.13 -36.01 -15.72
C LEU A 566 -3.79 -36.24 -14.35
N LEU A 567 -4.44 -35.20 -13.81
CA LEU A 567 -5.05 -35.20 -12.49
C LEU A 567 -6.56 -35.49 -12.51
N GLY A 568 -7.09 -35.99 -13.63
CA GLY A 568 -8.42 -36.59 -13.72
C GLY A 568 -9.58 -35.63 -13.99
N LEU A 569 -9.33 -34.44 -14.55
CA LEU A 569 -10.41 -33.58 -15.04
C LEU A 569 -10.97 -34.13 -16.37
N PRO A 570 -12.30 -34.21 -16.54
CA PRO A 570 -12.91 -34.73 -17.77
C PRO A 570 -12.66 -33.81 -18.98
N GLU A 571 -12.60 -34.42 -20.17
CA GLU A 571 -12.34 -33.68 -21.41
C GLU A 571 -13.55 -32.83 -21.84
N THR A 572 -14.77 -33.36 -21.65
CA THR A 572 -16.07 -32.77 -22.08
C THR A 572 -17.11 -32.84 -21.00
#